data_AF-A0A6B3EPX4-F1
#
_entry.id   AF-A0A6B3EPX4-F1
#
_cell.length_a   1.000
_cell.length_b   1.000
_cell.length_c   1.000
_cell.angle_alpha   90.00
_cell.angle_beta   90.00
_cell.angle_gamma   90.00
#
_symmetry.space_group_name_H-M   'P 1'
#
loop_
_entity.id
_entity.type
_entity.pdbx_description
1 polymer ?
#
loop_
_entity_poly.entity_id
_entity_poly.type
_entity_poly.pdbx_seq_one_letter_code
_entity_poly.pdbx_strand_id
1 'polypeptide(L)'
;MSAQADIADATPDTDACAGVTGTGDGSAHHPAEPDAAHADAGRHPAFALHRGGKMAIAATVPVQNRDDLSLAYTPGVAEVCTAIAERPELAHEYTWTSQV
;
A
#
# COMPACT_ATOMS: atom_id res chain seq x y z
N MET A 1 -11.42 31.44 19.10
CA MET A 1 -11.11 30.24 19.90
C MET A 1 -10.46 29.25 18.95
N SER A 2 -9.14 29.36 18.78
CA SER A 2 -8.35 28.49 17.92
C SER A 2 -7.99 27.25 18.71
N ALA A 3 -8.50 26.09 18.30
CA ALA A 3 -7.99 24.81 18.78
C ALA A 3 -6.80 24.44 17.87
N GLN A 4 -5.59 24.73 18.33
CA GLN A 4 -4.38 24.12 17.79
C GLN A 4 -4.39 22.66 18.23
N ALA A 5 -4.46 21.73 17.26
CA ALA A 5 -4.14 20.34 17.53
C ALA A 5 -2.62 20.20 17.56
N ASP A 6 -2.08 20.10 18.76
CA ASP A 6 -0.69 19.72 19.00
C ASP A 6 -0.44 18.34 18.38
N ILE A 7 0.39 18.29 17.34
CA ILE A 7 1.02 17.05 16.87
C ILE A 7 2.08 16.70 17.91
N ALA A 8 1.64 16.01 18.96
CA ALA A 8 2.51 15.38 19.93
C ALA A 8 3.16 14.15 19.28
N ASP A 9 4.49 14.22 19.21
CA ASP A 9 5.48 13.14 19.19
C ASP A 9 4.90 11.72 19.32
N ALA A 10 4.68 11.07 18.16
CA ALA A 10 4.44 9.63 18.10
C ALA A 10 5.79 8.93 18.01
N THR A 11 6.36 8.54 19.15
CA THR A 11 7.47 7.59 19.19
C THR A 11 7.00 6.24 18.65
N PRO A 12 7.74 5.56 17.76
CA PRO A 12 7.34 4.25 17.25
C PRO A 12 7.53 3.16 18.32
N ASP A 13 6.42 2.63 18.83
CA ASP A 13 6.39 1.36 19.57
C ASP A 13 6.95 0.24 18.66
N THR A 14 8.19 -0.16 18.92
CA THR A 14 8.92 -1.15 18.12
C THR A 14 8.93 -2.55 18.76
N ASP A 15 8.04 -2.88 19.71
CA ASP A 15 8.17 -4.17 20.42
C ASP A 15 6.87 -4.85 20.82
N ALA A 16 6.08 -5.29 19.84
CA ALA A 16 4.93 -6.16 20.08
C ALA A 16 4.72 -7.19 18.96
N CYS A 17 5.71 -8.04 18.72
CA CYS A 17 5.55 -9.28 17.94
C CYS A 17 6.46 -10.39 18.52
N ALA A 18 6.16 -10.84 19.73
CA ALA A 18 6.77 -12.05 20.29
C ALA A 18 5.69 -12.92 20.96
N GLY A 19 5.44 -14.09 20.36
CA GLY A 19 4.93 -15.25 21.08
C GLY A 19 3.44 -15.60 20.90
N VAL A 20 3.04 -16.06 19.71
CA VAL A 20 1.99 -17.08 19.61
C VAL A 20 2.56 -18.29 18.89
N THR A 21 3.09 -19.25 19.65
CA THR A 21 3.44 -20.56 19.11
C THR A 21 2.17 -21.38 18.98
N GLY A 22 1.57 -21.34 17.80
CA GLY A 22 0.57 -22.32 17.39
C GLY A 22 1.26 -23.65 17.08
N THR A 23 0.99 -24.67 17.89
CA THR A 23 1.31 -26.08 17.61
C THR A 23 0.46 -26.54 16.44
N GLY A 24 1.02 -26.45 15.23
CA GLY A 24 0.49 -27.07 14.01
C GLY A 24 1.07 -28.48 13.85
N ASP A 25 0.19 -29.45 13.94
CA ASP A 25 0.28 -30.85 13.58
C ASP A 25 1.01 -31.09 12.25
N GLY A 26 2.10 -31.86 12.35
CA GLY A 26 2.97 -32.23 11.24
C GLY A 26 2.22 -33.03 10.17
N SER A 27 1.70 -32.33 9.17
CA SER A 27 1.39 -32.92 7.86
C SER A 27 2.70 -32.97 7.07
N ALA A 28 3.16 -34.21 6.84
CA ALA A 28 4.38 -34.50 6.10
C ALA A 28 4.44 -33.67 4.81
N HIS A 29 5.49 -32.86 4.69
CA HIS A 29 5.89 -32.29 3.42
C HIS A 29 6.23 -33.46 2.50
N HIS A 30 5.28 -33.85 1.65
CA HIS A 30 5.58 -34.69 0.52
C HIS A 30 6.52 -33.85 -0.36
N PRO A 31 7.75 -34.30 -0.65
CA PRO A 31 8.58 -33.58 -1.60
C PRO A 31 7.83 -33.65 -2.92
N ALA A 32 7.27 -32.52 -3.35
CA ALA A 32 6.80 -32.40 -4.71
C ALA A 32 8.04 -32.65 -5.58
N GLU A 33 8.05 -33.79 -6.28
CA GLU A 33 8.99 -34.08 -7.35
C GLU A 33 9.13 -32.79 -8.18
N PRO A 34 10.36 -32.33 -8.48
CA PRO A 34 10.55 -31.11 -9.24
C PRO A 34 9.90 -31.31 -10.61
N ASP A 35 8.74 -30.70 -10.81
CA ASP A 35 8.04 -30.69 -12.08
C ASP A 35 9.00 -30.14 -13.14
N ALA A 36 9.41 -31.05 -14.03
CA ALA A 36 10.33 -30.81 -15.14
C ALA A 36 9.87 -29.68 -16.09
N ALA A 37 8.66 -29.14 -15.93
CA ALA A 37 8.17 -27.96 -16.63
C ALA A 37 8.95 -26.65 -16.33
N HIS A 38 9.74 -26.59 -15.25
CA HIS A 38 10.45 -25.36 -14.87
C HIS A 38 11.86 -25.21 -15.48
N ALA A 39 12.33 -26.19 -16.26
CA ALA A 39 13.69 -26.20 -16.80
C ALA A 39 13.95 -25.20 -17.95
N ASP A 40 12.91 -24.57 -18.51
CA ASP A 40 13.03 -23.56 -19.60
C ASP A 40 12.49 -22.18 -19.20
N ALA A 41 12.05 -22.00 -17.95
CA ALA A 41 11.49 -20.75 -17.45
C ALA A 41 12.48 -19.56 -17.52
N GLY A 42 13.76 -19.78 -17.81
CA GLY A 42 14.72 -18.69 -18.03
C GLY A 42 14.86 -18.23 -19.48
N ARG A 43 14.30 -18.95 -20.45
CA ARG A 43 14.64 -18.82 -21.88
C ARG A 43 13.60 -18.06 -22.68
N HIS A 44 12.33 -18.10 -22.27
CA HIS A 44 11.29 -17.34 -22.93
C HIS A 44 11.43 -15.83 -22.62
N PRO A 45 11.45 -14.94 -23.62
CA PRO A 45 11.66 -13.49 -23.42
C PRO A 45 10.70 -12.83 -22.41
N ALA A 46 9.51 -13.40 -22.21
CA ALA A 46 8.55 -12.91 -21.21
C ALA A 46 9.13 -12.88 -19.79
N PHE A 47 10.01 -13.81 -19.41
CA PHE A 47 10.56 -13.85 -18.05
C PHE A 47 11.48 -12.66 -17.76
N ALA A 48 12.19 -12.15 -18.77
CA ALA A 48 12.96 -10.92 -18.63
C ALA A 48 12.04 -9.71 -18.38
N LEU A 49 10.91 -9.63 -19.10
CA LEU A 49 9.91 -8.56 -18.93
C LEU A 49 9.18 -8.59 -17.58
N HIS A 50 9.11 -9.75 -16.93
CA HIS A 50 8.45 -9.91 -15.63
C HIS A 50 9.42 -9.77 -14.44
N ARG A 51 10.73 -9.70 -14.70
CA ARG A 51 11.74 -9.55 -13.66
C ARG A 51 11.60 -8.18 -13.01
N GLY A 52 11.31 -8.17 -11.70
CA GLY A 52 11.07 -6.93 -10.94
C GLY A 52 9.61 -6.49 -10.86
N GLY A 53 8.67 -7.25 -11.45
CA GLY A 53 7.24 -6.93 -11.44
C GLY A 53 6.81 -6.09 -12.65
N LYS A 54 5.48 -5.99 -12.84
CA LYS A 54 4.88 -5.30 -14.00
C LYS A 54 4.19 -3.99 -13.67
N MET A 55 3.68 -3.89 -12.44
CA MET A 55 2.84 -2.79 -11.99
C MET A 55 3.58 -2.04 -10.89
N ALA A 56 3.46 -0.72 -10.90
CA ALA A 56 3.92 0.16 -9.85
C ALA A 56 2.84 1.22 -9.59
N ILE A 57 2.80 1.74 -8.37
CA ILE A 57 1.97 2.89 -7.99
C ILE A 57 2.92 4.02 -7.60
N ALA A 58 2.68 5.21 -8.12
CA ALA A 58 3.44 6.41 -7.80
C ALA A 58 2.48 7.56 -7.52
N ALA A 59 2.90 8.49 -6.67
CA ALA A 59 2.15 9.71 -6.44
C ALA A 59 2.07 10.54 -7.73
N THR A 60 0.90 11.12 -8.00
CA THR A 60 0.69 12.01 -9.15
C THR A 60 1.11 13.44 -8.88
N VAL A 61 1.38 13.78 -7.60
CA VAL A 61 1.82 15.10 -7.14
C VAL A 61 3.09 14.97 -6.28
N PRO A 62 3.99 15.96 -6.28
CA PRO A 62 5.15 15.96 -5.40
C PRO A 62 4.75 16.02 -3.93
N VAL A 63 5.39 15.20 -3.09
CA VAL A 63 5.32 15.30 -1.62
C VAL A 63 6.74 15.33 -1.09
N GLN A 64 7.26 16.52 -0.79
CA GLN A 64 8.67 16.76 -0.46
C GLN A 64 8.88 17.16 1.00
N ASN A 65 7.86 17.74 1.63
CA ASN A 65 7.96 18.28 2.98
C ASN A 65 6.68 18.01 3.79
N ARG A 66 6.69 18.46 5.05
CA ARG A 66 5.57 18.26 5.99
C ARG A 66 4.29 18.96 5.53
N ASP A 67 4.40 20.15 4.96
CA ASP A 67 3.23 20.93 4.52
C ASP A 67 2.54 20.23 3.34
N ASP A 68 3.33 19.69 2.39
CA ASP A 68 2.81 18.88 1.29
C ASP A 68 2.07 17.63 1.82
N LEU A 69 2.65 16.96 2.81
CA LEU A 69 2.06 15.78 3.43
C LEU A 69 0.75 16.12 4.16
N SER A 70 0.71 17.26 4.86
CA SER A 70 -0.49 17.73 5.55
C SER A 70 -1.62 18.12 4.59
N LEU A 71 -1.32 18.52 3.35
CA LEU A 71 -2.31 18.76 2.31
C LEU A 71 -2.80 17.46 1.67
N ALA A 72 -1.88 16.55 1.33
CA ALA A 72 -2.22 15.26 0.72
C ALA A 72 -2.91 14.29 1.70
N TYR A 73 -2.70 14.48 3.00
CA TYR A 73 -3.25 13.68 4.07
C TYR A 73 -3.91 14.58 5.12
N THR A 74 -3.89 14.22 6.39
CA THR A 74 -4.52 15.01 7.45
C THR A 74 -3.71 16.28 7.75
N PRO A 75 -4.37 17.46 7.88
CA PRO A 75 -5.82 17.69 7.85
C PRO A 75 -6.44 17.96 6.47
N GLY A 76 -5.67 18.21 5.41
CA GLY A 76 -6.19 18.67 4.10
C GLY A 76 -7.17 17.69 3.43
N VAL A 77 -6.91 16.39 3.50
CA VAL A 77 -7.79 15.35 2.93
C VAL A 77 -9.20 15.37 3.53
N ALA A 78 -9.36 15.86 4.77
CA ALA A 78 -10.66 15.94 5.42
C ALA A 78 -11.63 16.84 4.65
N GLU A 79 -11.15 17.95 4.07
CA GLU A 79 -11.98 18.86 3.29
C GLU A 79 -12.52 18.17 2.02
N VAL A 80 -11.68 17.39 1.34
CA VAL A 80 -12.08 16.62 0.15
C VAL A 80 -13.10 15.54 0.53
N CYS A 81 -12.88 14.83 1.64
CA CYS A 81 -13.83 13.84 2.14
C CYS A 81 -15.20 14.45 2.46
N THR A 82 -15.23 15.60 3.14
CA THR A 82 -16.48 16.33 3.43
C THR A 82 -17.18 16.77 2.14
N ALA A 83 -16.44 17.32 1.17
CA ALA A 83 -17.01 17.74 -0.11
C ALA A 83 -17.66 16.57 -0.87
N ILE A 84 -17.02 15.39 -0.89
CA ILE A 84 -17.56 14.19 -1.51
C ILE A 84 -18.78 13.65 -0.74
N ALA A 85 -18.77 13.73 0.60
CA ALA A 85 -19.91 13.32 1.41
C ALA A 85 -21.16 14.17 1.13
N GLU A 86 -20.98 15.47 0.88
CA GLU A 86 -22.06 16.39 0.49
C GLU A 86 -22.49 16.20 -0.97
N ARG A 87 -21.54 15.92 -1.87
CA ARG A 87 -21.74 15.79 -3.32
C ARG A 87 -20.98 14.57 -3.87
N PRO A 88 -21.60 13.38 -3.88
CA PRO A 88 -20.93 12.14 -4.27
C PRO A 88 -20.32 12.15 -5.68
N GLU A 89 -20.88 12.93 -6.61
CA GLU A 89 -20.37 13.09 -7.97
C GLU A 89 -18.94 13.64 -8.04
N LEU A 90 -18.49 14.37 -7.01
CA LEU A 90 -17.14 14.92 -6.91
C LEU A 90 -16.05 13.84 -6.76
N ALA A 91 -16.43 12.60 -6.42
CA ALA A 91 -15.48 11.50 -6.37
C ALA A 91 -14.77 11.28 -7.73
N HIS A 92 -15.45 11.55 -8.85
CA HIS A 92 -14.83 11.45 -10.18
C HIS A 92 -13.83 12.57 -10.46
N GLU A 93 -13.98 13.73 -9.82
CA GLU A 93 -13.11 14.90 -10.02
C GLU A 93 -11.86 14.82 -9.13
N TYR A 94 -12.03 14.46 -7.85
CA TYR A 94 -10.95 14.53 -6.85
C TYR A 94 -10.29 13.19 -6.52
N THR A 95 -10.65 12.11 -7.22
CA THR A 95 -10.02 10.79 -7.01
C THR A 95 -9.64 10.13 -8.32
N TRP A 96 -8.83 9.07 -8.23
CA TRP A 96 -8.41 8.27 -9.37
C TRP A 96 -9.54 7.51 -10.09
N THR A 97 -10.76 7.47 -9.52
CA THR A 97 -11.89 6.66 -10.02
C THR A 97 -12.29 6.98 -11.46
N SER A 98 -12.09 8.21 -11.93
CA SER A 98 -12.37 8.60 -13.32
C SER A 98 -11.33 8.13 -14.35
N GLN A 99 -10.22 7.55 -13.90
CA GLN A 99 -9.12 7.10 -14.76
C GLN A 99 -9.17 5.59 -15.08
N VAL A 100 -10.21 4.89 -14.64
CA VAL A 100 -10.44 3.46 -14.85
C VAL A 100 -11.56 3.23 -15.84
#